data_AF-A0A7S0RA78-F1
#
_entry.id   AF-A0A7S0RA78-F1
#
_cell.length_a   1.000
_cell.length_b   1.000
_cell.length_c   1.000
_cell.angle_alpha   90.00
_cell.angle_beta   90.00
_cell.angle_gamma   90.00
#
_symmetry.space_group_name_H-M   'P 1'
#
loop_
_entity.id
_entity.type
_entity.pdbx_description
1 polymer ?
#
loop_
_entity_poly.entity_id
_entity_poly.type
_entity_poly.pdbx_seq_one_letter_code
_entity_poly.pdbx_strand_id
1 'polypeptide(L)'
;MFGSSGLVHNHLRSAVLRSLSTQLGTSAAAPTNAESVECVVIGAGVVGLACARALAQAGKEVVVVEQHNTFGQETSSRHSEVIHAGLYYPPGSLKAQLCVRGKQLMYEYCAARGVAHKRVTKLVVATDKEQEAGLRALRERAAACGVTDLVPMSGAEARALEPALSATAAVLSPSTGIVDSHGLMQALLGDLEQAGGVMAVAS
;
A
#
# COMPACT_ATOMS: atom_id res chain seq x y z
N MET A 1 -32.27 -21.08 -12.11
CA MET A 1 -31.23 -21.09 -13.16
C MET A 1 -29.98 -20.42 -12.61
N PHE A 2 -29.15 -21.13 -11.86
CA PHE A 2 -27.84 -20.62 -11.46
C PHE A 2 -26.89 -21.83 -11.35
N GLY A 3 -25.90 -21.88 -12.23
CA GLY A 3 -24.90 -22.94 -12.25
C GLY A 3 -23.95 -22.73 -13.42
N SER A 4 -22.79 -22.12 -13.17
CA SER A 4 -21.61 -22.24 -14.03
C SER A 4 -20.32 -21.60 -13.48
N SER A 5 -20.36 -20.74 -12.44
CA SER A 5 -19.16 -20.02 -12.00
C SER A 5 -18.12 -20.86 -11.22
N GLY A 6 -18.41 -22.12 -10.89
CA GLY A 6 -17.52 -23.01 -10.12
C GLY A 6 -16.63 -23.95 -10.96
N LEU A 7 -16.88 -24.10 -12.27
CA LEU A 7 -16.13 -25.06 -13.09
C LEU A 7 -14.83 -24.48 -13.68
N VAL A 8 -14.77 -23.18 -13.93
CA VAL A 8 -13.60 -22.56 -14.60
C VAL A 8 -12.39 -22.48 -13.65
N HIS A 9 -12.63 -22.29 -12.35
CA HIS A 9 -11.56 -22.18 -11.34
C HIS A 9 -10.91 -23.54 -11.00
N ASN A 10 -11.65 -24.64 -11.17
CA ASN A 10 -11.16 -25.98 -10.85
C ASN A 10 -10.39 -26.63 -12.02
N HIS A 11 -10.60 -26.17 -13.25
CA HIS A 11 -9.86 -26.67 -14.41
C HIS A 11 -8.42 -26.14 -14.49
N LEU A 12 -8.18 -24.87 -14.13
CA LEU A 12 -6.84 -24.27 -14.12
C LEU A 12 -5.92 -24.85 -13.03
N ARG A 13 -6.43 -25.08 -11.80
CA ARG A 13 -5.67 -25.80 -10.76
C ARG A 13 -5.28 -27.20 -11.21
N SER A 14 -6.17 -27.88 -11.95
CA SER A 14 -5.94 -29.24 -12.41
C SER A 14 -4.97 -29.34 -13.59
N ALA A 15 -4.88 -28.32 -14.44
CA ALA A 15 -3.97 -28.31 -15.58
C ALA A 15 -2.52 -28.06 -15.11
N VAL A 16 -2.34 -27.13 -14.17
CA VAL A 16 -1.04 -26.84 -13.55
C VAL A 16 -0.56 -28.01 -12.68
N LEU A 17 -1.45 -28.66 -11.91
CA LEU A 17 -1.08 -29.80 -11.06
C LEU A 17 -0.92 -31.13 -11.83
N ARG A 18 -1.67 -31.39 -12.92
CA ARG A 18 -1.50 -32.63 -13.72
C ARG A 18 -0.19 -32.65 -14.50
N SER A 19 0.34 -31.50 -14.87
CA SER A 19 1.69 -31.38 -15.44
C SER A 19 2.78 -31.94 -14.51
N LEU A 20 2.59 -31.81 -13.20
CA LEU A 20 3.60 -32.13 -12.18
C LEU A 20 3.69 -33.63 -11.81
N SER A 21 2.69 -34.46 -12.12
CA SER A 21 2.67 -35.89 -11.69
C SER A 21 3.07 -36.90 -12.76
N THR A 22 3.30 -36.49 -14.02
CA THR A 22 3.47 -37.43 -15.14
C THR A 22 4.91 -37.64 -15.62
N GLN A 23 5.92 -37.09 -14.92
CA GLN A 23 7.32 -37.21 -15.33
C GLN A 23 8.21 -37.78 -14.22
N LEU A 24 8.02 -39.06 -13.91
CA LEU A 24 9.02 -39.90 -13.25
C LEU A 24 9.40 -41.03 -14.22
N GLY A 25 10.16 -40.64 -15.24
CA GLY A 25 10.78 -41.52 -16.22
C GLY A 25 12.17 -40.99 -16.53
N THR A 26 13.19 -41.79 -16.23
CA THR A 26 14.62 -41.48 -16.24
C THR A 26 15.16 -40.96 -17.57
N SER A 27 15.70 -39.74 -17.59
CA SER A 27 16.86 -39.35 -18.41
C SER A 27 17.37 -37.98 -17.98
N ALA A 28 18.70 -37.85 -17.83
CA ALA A 28 19.37 -36.61 -17.49
C ALA A 28 19.36 -35.65 -18.71
N ALA A 29 18.32 -34.82 -18.78
CA ALA A 29 18.27 -33.65 -19.65
C ALA A 29 18.22 -32.39 -18.76
N ALA A 30 18.94 -31.34 -19.15
CA ALA A 30 18.81 -30.01 -18.54
C ALA A 30 17.31 -29.61 -18.49
N PRO A 31 16.84 -28.86 -17.48
CA PRO A 31 15.42 -28.55 -17.35
C PRO A 31 14.96 -27.79 -18.60
N THR A 32 14.20 -28.47 -19.46
CA THR A 32 13.82 -28.01 -20.80
C THR A 32 12.40 -27.42 -20.88
N ASN A 33 11.71 -27.25 -19.76
CA ASN A 33 10.42 -26.54 -19.70
C ASN A 33 10.50 -25.40 -18.69
N ALA A 34 11.24 -24.34 -19.03
CA ALA A 34 11.06 -23.07 -18.33
C ALA A 34 9.80 -22.41 -18.89
N GLU A 35 8.72 -22.40 -18.12
CA GLU A 35 7.57 -21.54 -18.42
C GLU A 35 8.06 -20.08 -18.41
N SER A 36 7.74 -19.31 -19.44
CA SER A 36 8.18 -17.92 -19.60
C SER A 36 7.03 -16.96 -19.38
N VAL A 37 7.28 -15.89 -18.64
CA VAL A 37 6.36 -14.78 -18.38
C VAL A 37 7.12 -13.46 -18.56
N GLU A 38 6.47 -12.42 -19.08
CA GLU A 38 7.13 -11.12 -19.31
C GLU A 38 7.61 -10.45 -18.02
N CYS A 39 6.82 -10.50 -16.94
CA CYS A 39 7.11 -9.83 -15.68
C CYS A 39 6.80 -10.73 -14.48
N VAL A 40 7.80 -10.92 -13.60
CA VAL A 40 7.61 -11.56 -12.30
C VAL A 40 7.79 -10.53 -11.19
N VAL A 41 6.80 -10.42 -10.31
CA VAL A 41 6.86 -9.59 -9.10
C VAL A 41 6.96 -10.51 -7.89
N ILE A 42 8.01 -10.35 -7.09
CA ILE A 42 8.25 -11.17 -5.89
C ILE A 42 7.73 -10.42 -4.67
N GLY A 43 6.75 -11.01 -3.99
CA GLY A 43 6.07 -10.49 -2.80
C GLY A 43 4.74 -9.81 -3.11
N ALA A 44 3.66 -10.27 -2.48
CA ALA A 44 2.30 -9.72 -2.56
C ALA A 44 1.99 -8.80 -1.36
N GLY A 45 2.96 -7.99 -0.94
CA GLY A 45 2.69 -6.83 -0.08
C GLY A 45 2.07 -5.67 -0.87
N VAL A 46 1.68 -4.60 -0.20
CA VAL A 46 1.02 -3.43 -0.85
C VAL A 46 1.84 -2.84 -2.00
N VAL A 47 3.18 -2.78 -1.86
CA VAL A 47 4.08 -2.28 -2.91
C VAL A 47 4.12 -3.25 -4.09
N GLY A 48 4.26 -4.55 -3.83
CA GLY A 48 4.31 -5.57 -4.88
C GLY A 48 3.02 -5.61 -5.70
N LEU A 49 1.87 -5.61 -5.03
CA LEU A 49 0.56 -5.56 -5.69
C LEU A 49 0.36 -4.26 -6.49
N ALA A 50 0.77 -3.11 -5.96
CA ALA A 50 0.69 -1.85 -6.70
C ALA A 50 1.58 -1.85 -7.97
N CYS A 51 2.79 -2.39 -7.89
CA CYS A 51 3.69 -2.56 -9.03
C CYS A 51 3.11 -3.54 -10.06
N ALA A 52 2.64 -4.70 -9.61
CA ALA A 52 2.06 -5.72 -10.48
C ALA A 52 0.84 -5.19 -11.24
N ARG A 53 -0.07 -4.51 -10.52
CA ARG A 53 -1.22 -3.81 -11.11
C ARG A 53 -0.79 -2.83 -12.19
N ALA A 54 0.22 -1.99 -11.93
CA ALA A 54 0.68 -1.00 -12.89
C ALA A 54 1.27 -1.64 -14.16
N LEU A 55 2.03 -2.74 -14.01
CA LEU A 55 2.58 -3.50 -15.13
C LEU A 55 1.47 -4.17 -15.96
N ALA A 56 0.50 -4.82 -15.31
CA ALA A 56 -0.61 -5.47 -16.01
C ALA A 56 -1.48 -4.46 -16.76
N GLN A 57 -1.76 -3.29 -16.16
CA GLN A 57 -2.46 -2.19 -16.83
C GLN A 57 -1.69 -1.59 -18.02
N ALA A 58 -0.36 -1.76 -18.06
CA ALA A 58 0.46 -1.42 -19.21
C ALA A 58 0.48 -2.52 -20.29
N GLY A 59 -0.33 -3.57 -20.15
CA GLY A 59 -0.46 -4.67 -21.11
C GLY A 59 0.60 -5.75 -20.96
N LYS A 60 1.30 -5.82 -19.82
CA LYS A 60 2.28 -6.86 -19.54
C LYS A 60 1.64 -8.12 -18.98
N GLU A 61 2.17 -9.27 -19.37
CA GLU A 61 1.92 -10.53 -18.66
C GLU A 61 2.65 -10.49 -17.31
N VAL A 62 1.89 -10.56 -16.21
CA VAL A 62 2.43 -10.42 -14.86
C VAL A 62 2.06 -11.60 -13.99
N VAL A 63 3.07 -12.21 -13.36
CA VAL A 63 2.90 -13.17 -12.27
C VAL A 63 3.46 -12.57 -10.99
N VAL A 64 2.64 -12.52 -9.93
CA VAL A 64 3.07 -12.22 -8.57
C VAL A 64 3.35 -13.54 -7.86
N VAL A 65 4.52 -13.67 -7.23
CA VAL A 65 4.89 -14.85 -6.43
C VAL A 65 4.95 -14.44 -4.96
N GLU A 66 4.16 -15.11 -4.13
CA GLU A 66 4.06 -14.87 -2.68
C GLU A 66 4.39 -16.15 -1.90
N GLN A 67 5.23 -16.01 -0.89
CA GLN A 67 5.68 -17.12 -0.05
C GLN A 67 4.63 -17.55 0.98
N HIS A 68 3.66 -16.69 1.31
CA HIS A 68 2.56 -17.02 2.18
C HIS A 68 1.32 -17.49 1.40
N ASN A 69 0.36 -18.10 2.08
CA ASN A 69 -0.86 -18.64 1.48
C ASN A 69 -1.88 -17.56 1.02
N THR A 70 -1.62 -16.29 1.33
CA THR A 70 -2.39 -15.12 0.91
C THR A 70 -1.52 -13.86 0.98
N PHE A 71 -1.97 -12.78 0.34
CA PHE A 71 -1.26 -11.51 0.26
C PHE A 71 -1.12 -10.79 1.61
N GLY A 72 -0.15 -9.89 1.70
CA GLY A 72 -0.08 -8.87 2.76
C GLY A 72 0.27 -9.35 4.18
N GLN A 73 0.69 -10.60 4.38
CA GLN A 73 0.88 -11.19 5.72
C GLN A 73 2.10 -10.68 6.52
N GLU A 74 2.98 -9.91 5.88
CA GLU A 74 4.17 -9.32 6.51
C GLU A 74 3.92 -7.84 6.87
N THR A 75 4.90 -6.97 6.64
CA THR A 75 4.86 -5.54 7.02
C THR A 75 3.59 -4.81 6.59
N SER A 76 2.96 -5.21 5.47
CA SER A 76 1.72 -4.57 4.98
C SER A 76 0.48 -4.84 5.84
N SER A 77 0.54 -5.78 6.80
CA SER A 77 -0.50 -6.00 7.83
C SER A 77 -0.07 -5.55 9.23
N ARG A 78 1.15 -5.00 9.35
CA ARG A 78 1.79 -4.69 10.64
C ARG A 78 2.29 -3.24 10.67
N HIS A 79 1.39 -2.31 10.35
CA HIS A 79 1.65 -0.87 10.38
C HIS A 79 0.44 -0.11 10.93
N SER A 80 0.58 1.19 11.16
CA SER A 80 -0.45 2.04 11.79
C SER A 80 -1.57 2.49 10.84
N GLU A 81 -1.58 2.00 9.60
CA GLU A 81 -2.56 2.38 8.57
C GLU A 81 -2.64 3.88 8.23
N VAL A 82 -1.64 4.67 8.63
CA VAL A 82 -1.64 6.12 8.42
C VAL A 82 -1.33 6.48 6.96
N ILE A 83 -2.22 7.25 6.35
CA ILE A 83 -1.93 8.05 5.15
C ILE A 83 -1.16 9.30 5.59
N HIS A 84 0.17 9.24 5.45
CA HIS A 84 1.04 10.32 5.90
C HIS A 84 0.93 11.58 5.01
N ALA A 85 0.94 12.76 5.65
CA ALA A 85 0.93 14.04 4.94
C ALA A 85 2.27 14.44 4.30
N GLY A 86 3.39 13.90 4.79
CA GLY A 86 4.75 14.24 4.31
C GLY A 86 5.62 15.06 5.26
N LEU A 87 5.32 15.09 6.57
CA LEU A 87 5.85 16.13 7.47
C LEU A 87 7.36 16.05 7.78
N TYR A 88 7.92 14.84 7.87
CA TYR A 88 9.22 14.63 8.53
C TYR A 88 10.38 14.34 7.57
N TYR A 89 10.11 14.22 6.28
CA TYR A 89 11.10 13.71 5.33
C TYR A 89 12.09 14.80 4.90
N PRO A 90 13.35 14.44 4.56
CA PRO A 90 14.28 15.39 3.97
C PRO A 90 13.74 15.93 2.63
N PRO A 91 13.76 17.25 2.40
CA PRO A 91 13.39 17.83 1.12
C PRO A 91 14.20 17.24 -0.03
N GLY A 92 13.56 17.04 -1.19
CA GLY A 92 14.17 16.42 -2.36
C GLY A 92 14.33 14.89 -2.28
N SER A 93 14.14 14.26 -1.12
CA SER A 93 14.22 12.79 -1.01
C SER A 93 13.07 12.08 -1.74
N LEU A 94 13.31 10.85 -2.19
CA LEU A 94 12.25 10.00 -2.75
C LEU A 94 11.09 9.80 -1.79
N LYS A 95 11.35 9.68 -0.47
CA LYS A 95 10.28 9.57 0.53
C LYS A 95 9.39 10.81 0.55
N ALA A 96 9.97 12.01 0.50
CA ALA A 96 9.19 13.25 0.44
C ALA A 96 8.32 13.30 -0.82
N GLN A 97 8.94 13.09 -1.99
CA GLN A 97 8.26 13.16 -3.28
C GLN A 97 7.14 12.10 -3.41
N LEU A 98 7.46 10.84 -3.13
CA LEU A 98 6.52 9.72 -3.24
C LEU A 98 5.44 9.75 -2.16
N CYS A 99 5.71 10.27 -0.96
CA CYS A 99 4.67 10.41 0.07
C CYS A 99 3.63 11.47 -0.33
N VAL A 100 4.07 12.65 -0.79
CA VAL A 100 3.14 13.73 -1.15
C VAL A 100 2.30 13.36 -2.37
N ARG A 101 2.94 12.84 -3.44
CA ARG A 101 2.22 12.33 -4.61
C ARG A 101 1.36 11.11 -4.27
N GLY A 102 1.92 10.16 -3.53
CA GLY A 102 1.26 8.91 -3.16
C GLY A 102 0.03 9.14 -2.28
N LYS A 103 0.04 10.13 -1.38
CA LYS A 103 -1.14 10.55 -0.61
C LYS A 103 -2.31 10.92 -1.52
N GLN A 104 -2.07 11.74 -2.54
CA GLN A 104 -3.11 12.18 -3.47
C GLN A 104 -3.69 11.00 -4.23
N LEU A 105 -2.82 10.21 -4.87
CA LEU A 105 -3.21 9.01 -5.62
C LEU A 105 -3.95 7.99 -4.74
N MET A 106 -3.54 7.82 -3.47
CA MET A 106 -4.17 6.88 -2.55
C MET A 106 -5.57 7.33 -2.14
N TYR A 107 -5.80 8.62 -1.86
CA TYR A 107 -7.16 9.11 -1.60
C TYR A 107 -8.06 8.95 -2.82
N GLU A 108 -7.57 9.31 -4.00
CA GLU A 108 -8.31 9.16 -5.26
C GLU A 108 -8.64 7.69 -5.53
N TYR A 109 -7.67 6.79 -5.36
CA TYR A 109 -7.86 5.36 -5.55
C TYR A 109 -8.86 4.78 -4.56
N CYS A 110 -8.74 5.10 -3.27
CA CYS A 110 -9.63 4.57 -2.26
C CYS A 110 -11.08 5.06 -2.48
N ALA A 111 -11.27 6.31 -2.86
CA ALA A 111 -12.58 6.85 -3.22
C ALA A 111 -13.16 6.15 -4.46
N ALA A 112 -12.35 5.97 -5.52
CA ALA A 112 -12.80 5.34 -6.75
C ALA A 112 -13.15 3.85 -6.57
N ARG A 113 -12.46 3.15 -5.66
CA ARG A 113 -12.63 1.69 -5.46
C ARG A 113 -13.47 1.32 -4.24
N GLY A 114 -13.97 2.31 -3.50
CA GLY A 114 -14.74 2.07 -2.28
C GLY A 114 -13.92 1.45 -1.15
N VAL A 115 -12.60 1.65 -1.14
CA VAL A 115 -11.73 1.21 -0.03
C VAL A 115 -11.99 2.12 1.15
N ALA A 116 -12.22 1.55 2.34
CA ALA A 116 -12.48 2.32 3.55
C ALA A 116 -11.26 3.20 3.90
N HIS A 117 -11.49 4.50 4.03
CA HIS A 117 -10.45 5.47 4.37
C HIS A 117 -11.08 6.71 5.00
N LYS A 118 -10.30 7.47 5.78
CA LYS A 118 -10.78 8.70 6.43
C LYS A 118 -9.65 9.70 6.64
N ARG A 119 -9.93 10.98 6.36
CA ARG A 119 -9.08 12.11 6.78
C ARG A 119 -9.35 12.43 8.24
N VAL A 120 -8.64 11.76 9.13
CA VAL A 120 -8.76 11.94 10.59
C VAL A 120 -7.91 13.07 11.14
N THR A 121 -7.15 13.76 10.28
CA THR A 121 -6.16 14.77 10.66
C THR A 121 -5.05 14.19 11.55
N LYS A 122 -4.12 15.03 12.02
CA LYS A 122 -3.10 14.67 13.01
C LYS A 122 -2.61 15.92 13.71
N LEU A 123 -2.45 15.86 15.03
CA LEU A 123 -1.70 16.85 15.80
C LEU A 123 -0.26 16.39 16.02
N VAL A 124 0.69 17.28 15.76
CA VAL A 124 2.07 17.16 16.24
C VAL A 124 2.22 18.18 17.36
N VAL A 125 2.56 17.72 18.56
CA VAL A 125 2.46 18.52 19.78
C VAL A 125 3.83 18.76 20.39
N ALA A 126 4.01 19.95 20.97
CA ALA A 126 5.10 20.23 21.90
C ALA A 126 4.55 20.07 23.33
N THR A 127 5.25 19.33 24.17
CA THR A 127 4.85 19.10 25.58
C THR A 127 5.52 20.07 26.55
N ASP A 128 6.49 20.83 26.08
CA ASP A 128 7.23 21.86 26.81
C ASP A 128 7.64 22.99 25.85
N LYS A 129 8.23 24.06 26.39
CA LYS A 129 8.63 25.23 25.59
C LYS A 129 9.82 24.96 24.66
N GLU A 130 10.69 24.01 25.01
CA GLU A 130 11.91 23.72 24.26
C GLU A 130 11.58 23.02 22.93
N GLN A 131 10.50 22.23 22.91
CA GLN A 131 10.00 21.56 21.71
C GLN A 131 9.28 22.48 20.71
N GLU A 132 8.83 23.67 21.12
CA GLU A 132 8.05 24.57 20.26
C GLU A 132 8.83 25.03 19.03
N ALA A 133 10.14 25.25 19.17
CA ALA A 133 11.01 25.59 18.04
C ALA A 133 11.05 24.46 16.99
N GLY A 134 10.96 23.21 17.44
CA GLY A 134 10.89 22.03 16.57
C GLY A 134 9.64 22.00 15.71
N LEU A 135 8.49 22.48 16.21
CA LEU A 135 7.25 22.58 15.44
C LEU A 135 7.35 23.57 14.27
N ARG A 136 8.07 24.69 14.47
CA ARG A 136 8.32 25.66 13.40
C ARG A 136 9.21 25.06 12.31
N ALA A 137 10.34 24.47 12.70
CA ALA A 137 11.26 23.81 11.77
C ALA A 137 10.57 22.65 11.01
N LEU A 138 9.67 21.92 11.67
CA LEU A 138 8.85 20.89 11.04
C LEU A 138 7.98 21.47 9.93
N ARG A 139 7.28 22.58 10.19
CA ARG A 139 6.41 23.24 9.20
C ARG A 139 7.20 23.74 8.00
N GLU A 140 8.35 24.37 8.22
CA GLU A 140 9.23 24.85 7.15
C GLU A 140 9.73 23.70 6.28
N ARG A 141 10.17 22.59 6.90
CA ARG A 141 10.59 21.39 6.18
C ARG A 141 9.45 20.76 5.37
N ALA A 142 8.27 20.66 5.98
CA ALA A 142 7.09 20.11 5.32
C ALA A 142 6.68 20.96 4.11
N ALA A 143 6.71 22.28 4.24
CA ALA A 143 6.46 23.21 3.15
C ALA A 143 7.46 23.05 2.00
N ALA A 144 8.76 22.87 2.31
CA ALA A 144 9.79 22.56 1.31
C ALA A 144 9.58 21.21 0.61
N CYS A 145 8.76 20.32 1.17
CA CYS A 145 8.34 19.07 0.53
C CYS A 145 7.00 19.19 -0.22
N GLY A 146 6.37 20.37 -0.27
CA GLY A 146 5.07 20.59 -0.91
C GLY A 146 3.86 20.38 0.01
N VAL A 147 4.06 20.31 1.34
CA VAL A 147 2.99 20.20 2.34
C VAL A 147 2.69 21.57 2.92
N THR A 148 1.70 22.26 2.34
CA THR A 148 1.37 23.66 2.65
C THR A 148 0.09 23.84 3.47
N ASP A 149 -0.57 22.74 3.85
CA ASP A 149 -1.86 22.72 4.54
C ASP A 149 -1.74 22.69 6.08
N LEU A 150 -0.53 22.84 6.64
CA LEU A 150 -0.31 22.76 8.08
C LEU A 150 -0.76 24.01 8.82
N VAL A 151 -1.55 23.81 9.87
CA VAL A 151 -2.11 24.89 10.69
C VAL A 151 -1.40 24.93 12.04
N PRO A 152 -0.67 26.01 12.37
CA PRO A 152 -0.11 26.18 13.71
C PRO A 152 -1.23 26.40 14.73
N MET A 153 -1.03 25.87 15.94
CA MET A 153 -1.99 25.99 17.03
C MET A 153 -1.26 26.30 18.34
N SER A 154 -1.87 27.14 19.16
CA SER A 154 -1.54 27.26 20.58
C SER A 154 -1.92 25.98 21.32
N GLY A 155 -1.32 25.75 22.49
CA GLY A 155 -1.71 24.63 23.36
C GLY A 155 -3.17 24.69 23.81
N ALA A 156 -3.74 25.90 23.94
CA ALA A 156 -5.15 26.08 24.28
C ALA A 156 -6.08 25.63 23.15
N GLU A 157 -5.77 26.01 21.90
CA GLU A 157 -6.52 25.54 20.72
C GLU A 157 -6.40 24.02 20.55
N ALA A 158 -5.20 23.46 20.77
CA ALA A 158 -4.98 22.02 20.69
C ALA A 158 -5.81 21.24 21.74
N ARG A 159 -5.90 21.75 22.98
CA ARG A 159 -6.75 21.18 24.03
C ARG A 159 -8.24 21.40 23.80
N ALA A 160 -8.63 22.47 23.12
CA ALA A 160 -10.02 22.65 22.72
C ALA A 160 -10.46 21.59 21.70
N LEU A 161 -9.55 21.14 20.84
CA LEU A 161 -9.79 20.03 19.91
C LEU A 161 -9.72 18.66 20.60
N GLU A 162 -8.71 18.44 21.44
CA GLU A 162 -8.46 17.18 22.17
C GLU A 162 -8.30 17.45 23.68
N PRO A 163 -9.38 17.43 24.48
CA PRO A 163 -9.35 17.84 25.89
C PRO A 163 -8.42 17.04 26.81
N ALA A 164 -8.10 15.80 26.45
CA ALA A 164 -7.18 14.95 27.20
C ALA A 164 -5.70 15.26 26.92
N LEU A 165 -5.40 16.16 25.99
CA LEU A 165 -4.05 16.44 25.53
C LEU A 165 -3.26 17.33 26.50
N SER A 166 -1.99 17.02 26.71
CA SER A 166 -1.02 17.94 27.31
C SER A 166 -0.14 18.52 26.20
N ALA A 167 -0.23 19.84 25.97
CA ALA A 167 0.53 20.52 24.93
C ALA A 167 0.76 22.01 25.24
N THR A 168 1.96 22.51 25.03
CA THR A 168 2.28 23.95 25.07
C THR A 168 1.96 24.62 23.72
N ALA A 169 2.19 23.91 22.62
CA ALA A 169 1.81 24.29 21.26
C ALA A 169 1.58 23.04 20.40
N ALA A 170 0.98 23.20 19.22
CA ALA A 170 0.80 22.12 18.27
C ALA A 170 0.82 22.58 16.80
N VAL A 171 0.88 21.62 15.89
CA VAL A 171 0.65 21.79 14.46
C VAL A 171 -0.37 20.74 14.01
N LEU A 172 -1.49 21.22 13.47
CA LEU A 172 -2.52 20.39 12.86
C LEU A 172 -2.16 20.10 11.39
N SER A 173 -2.28 18.83 11.04
CA SER A 173 -2.04 18.29 9.70
C SER A 173 -3.36 17.74 9.14
N PRO A 174 -4.15 18.57 8.43
CA PRO A 174 -5.52 18.22 8.05
C PRO A 174 -5.60 17.14 6.96
N SER A 175 -4.58 17.00 6.10
CA SER A 175 -4.56 15.94 5.07
C SER A 175 -4.08 14.57 5.56
N THR A 176 -3.66 14.43 6.83
CA THR A 176 -3.35 13.11 7.40
C THR A 176 -4.64 12.29 7.57
N GLY A 177 -4.54 11.00 7.30
CA GLY A 177 -5.67 10.09 7.39
C GLY A 177 -5.27 8.67 7.72
N ILE A 178 -6.24 7.77 7.59
CA ILE A 178 -6.10 6.32 7.76
C ILE A 178 -6.78 5.59 6.60
N VAL A 179 -6.34 4.36 6.34
CA VAL A 179 -6.86 3.48 5.28
C VAL A 179 -6.97 2.05 5.79
N ASP A 180 -8.01 1.33 5.42
CA ASP A 180 -8.05 -0.13 5.55
C ASP A 180 -7.01 -0.74 4.60
N SER A 181 -5.85 -1.14 5.14
CA SER A 181 -4.74 -1.61 4.31
C SER A 181 -5.02 -2.97 3.67
N HIS A 182 -5.83 -3.81 4.32
CA HIS A 182 -6.24 -5.09 3.76
C HIS A 182 -7.22 -4.87 2.59
N GLY A 183 -8.23 -4.02 2.78
CA GLY A 183 -9.14 -3.60 1.71
C GLY A 183 -8.41 -2.94 0.53
N LEU A 184 -7.38 -2.13 0.80
CA LEU A 184 -6.52 -1.57 -0.24
C LEU A 184 -5.80 -2.66 -1.04
N MET A 185 -5.13 -3.60 -0.37
CA MET A 185 -4.43 -4.69 -1.03
C MET A 185 -5.38 -5.61 -1.81
N GLN A 186 -6.57 -5.88 -1.27
CA GLN A 186 -7.61 -6.64 -1.97
C GLN A 186 -8.07 -5.93 -3.25
N ALA A 187 -8.28 -4.61 -3.21
CA ALA A 187 -8.62 -3.84 -4.39
C ALA A 187 -7.50 -3.83 -5.44
N LEU A 188 -6.24 -3.72 -5.01
CA LEU A 188 -5.07 -3.79 -5.89
C LEU A 188 -4.93 -5.16 -6.57
N LEU A 189 -5.17 -6.25 -5.81
CA LEU A 189 -5.19 -7.61 -6.35
C LEU A 189 -6.33 -7.79 -7.35
N GLY A 190 -7.55 -7.31 -7.04
CA GLY A 190 -8.67 -7.37 -7.98
C GLY A 190 -8.39 -6.62 -9.28
N ASP A 191 -7.68 -5.49 -9.21
CA ASP A 191 -7.23 -4.75 -10.40
C ASP A 191 -6.18 -5.48 -11.22
N LEU A 192 -5.23 -6.14 -10.55
CA LEU A 192 -4.23 -6.99 -11.20
C LEU A 192 -4.93 -8.11 -11.96
N GLU A 193 -5.84 -8.82 -11.31
CA GLU A 193 -6.58 -9.95 -11.89
C GLU A 193 -7.48 -9.51 -13.05
N GLN A 194 -8.15 -8.36 -12.92
CA GLN A 194 -8.96 -7.78 -13.99
C GLN A 194 -8.12 -7.43 -15.24
N ALA A 195 -6.86 -7.06 -15.04
CA ALA A 195 -5.89 -6.80 -16.11
C ALA A 195 -5.18 -8.06 -16.63
N GLY A 196 -5.58 -9.26 -16.18
CA GLY A 196 -5.03 -10.53 -16.64
C GLY A 196 -3.77 -11.00 -15.91
N GLY A 197 -3.34 -10.29 -14.87
CA GLY A 197 -2.24 -10.75 -14.02
C GLY A 197 -2.68 -11.86 -13.07
N VAL A 198 -1.72 -12.66 -12.62
CA VAL A 198 -1.97 -13.82 -11.75
C VAL A 198 -1.13 -13.72 -10.48
N MET A 199 -1.69 -14.16 -9.35
CA MET A 199 -0.94 -14.33 -8.09
C MET A 199 -0.80 -15.83 -7.77
N ALA A 200 0.44 -16.28 -7.60
CA ALA A 200 0.79 -17.60 -7.12
C ALA A 200 1.24 -17.52 -5.65
N VAL A 201 0.67 -18.37 -4.82
CA VAL A 201 0.94 -18.45 -3.37
C VAL A 201 1.53 -19.80 -3.01
N ALA A 202 2.30 -19.87 -1.92
CA ALA A 202 2.73 -21.16 -1.37
C ALA A 202 1.54 -21.99 -0.88
N SER A 203 1.68 -23.32 -1.00
CA SER A 203 0.67 -24.33 -0.63
C SER A 203 0.70 -24.65 0.86
#